data_AF-X0VJ08-F1
#
_entry.id   AF-X0VJ08-F1
#
_cell.length_a   1.000
_cell.length_b   1.000
_cell.length_c   1.000
_cell.angle_alpha   90.00
_cell.angle_beta   90.00
_cell.angle_gamma   90.00
#
_symmetry.space_group_name_H-M   'P 1'
#
loop_
_entity.id
_entity.type
_entity.pdbx_description
1 polymer ?
#
loop_
_entity_poly.entity_id
_entity_poly.type
_entity_poly.pdbx_seq_one_letter_code
_entity_poly.pdbx_strand_id
1 'polypeptide(L)'
;MKSITRARAGRAIICAAIGAACGALGATLFILLWTALSVSVPLRYVLRYIQGNKVYSLFAAAFVAIGLLIGLVIGLVKGLRHK
;
A
#
# COMPACT_ATOMS: atom_id res chain seq x y z
N MET A 1 28.50 -16.31 15.74
CA MET A 1 27.34 -16.57 14.84
C MET A 1 26.10 -15.68 15.08
N LYS A 2 26.09 -14.70 16.01
CA LYS A 2 24.94 -13.78 16.24
C LYS A 2 24.80 -12.59 15.28
N SER A 3 25.82 -12.29 14.46
CA SER A 3 25.83 -11.10 13.58
C SER A 3 25.14 -11.31 12.22
N ILE A 4 25.12 -12.54 11.71
CA ILE A 4 24.59 -12.86 10.36
C ILE A 4 23.06 -12.78 10.34
N THR A 5 22.39 -13.07 11.46
CA THR A 5 20.92 -13.02 11.59
C THR A 5 20.37 -11.58 11.58
N ARG A 6 21.09 -10.59 12.13
CA ARG A 6 20.65 -9.18 12.09
C ARG A 6 20.65 -8.60 10.67
N ALA A 7 21.66 -8.94 9.87
CA ALA A 7 21.74 -8.49 8.48
C ALA A 7 20.61 -9.06 7.61
N ARG A 8 20.24 -10.34 7.82
CA ARG A 8 19.10 -10.98 7.13
C ARG A 8 17.75 -10.42 7.58
N ALA A 9 17.55 -10.25 8.89
CA ALA A 9 16.35 -9.62 9.42
C ALA A 9 16.17 -8.17 8.91
N GLY A 10 17.27 -7.40 8.84
CA GLY A 10 17.26 -6.04 8.29
C GLY A 10 16.82 -5.99 6.82
N ARG A 11 17.36 -6.88 5.96
CA ARG A 11 16.93 -6.97 4.55
C ARG A 11 15.46 -7.35 4.41
N ALA A 12 14.96 -8.27 5.24
CA ALA A 12 13.55 -8.66 5.22
C ALA A 12 12.62 -7.49 5.61
N ILE A 13 12.99 -6.70 6.61
CA ILE A 13 12.24 -5.51 7.03
C ILE A 13 12.24 -4.45 5.92
N ILE A 14 13.38 -4.22 5.26
CA ILE A 14 13.48 -3.24 4.17
C ILE A 14 12.62 -3.68 2.97
N CYS A 15 12.69 -4.95 2.57
CA CYS A 15 11.84 -5.47 1.49
C CYS A 15 10.35 -5.41 1.85
N ALA A 16 9.98 -5.70 3.10
CA ALA A 16 8.61 -5.58 3.59
C ALA A 16 8.13 -4.11 3.59
N ALA A 17 8.97 -3.17 4.02
CA ALA A 17 8.66 -1.75 4.03
C ALA A 17 8.49 -1.20 2.59
N ILE A 18 9.38 -1.55 1.67
CA ILE A 18 9.27 -1.17 0.26
C ILE A 18 8.02 -1.79 -0.37
N GLY A 19 7.76 -3.07 -0.10
CA GLY A 19 6.57 -3.76 -0.58
C GLY A 19 5.29 -3.10 -0.09
N ALA A 20 5.20 -2.80 1.20
CA ALA A 20 4.08 -2.10 1.81
C ALA A 20 3.88 -0.69 1.23
N ALA A 21 4.97 0.07 1.03
CA ALA A 21 4.92 1.40 0.42
C ALA A 21 4.41 1.34 -1.03
N CYS A 22 4.94 0.42 -1.85
CA CYS A 22 4.46 0.21 -3.22
C CYS A 22 3.00 -0.25 -3.26
N GLY A 23 2.60 -1.17 -2.38
CA GLY A 23 1.22 -1.66 -2.29
C GLY A 23 0.24 -0.56 -1.88
N ALA A 24 0.59 0.25 -0.90
CA ALA A 24 -0.22 1.39 -0.46
C ALA A 24 -0.32 2.48 -1.55
N LEU A 25 0.80 2.82 -2.22
CA LEU A 25 0.81 3.78 -3.33
C LEU A 25 -0.04 3.27 -4.51
N GLY A 26 0.12 2.01 -4.89
CA GLY A 26 -0.65 1.38 -5.97
C GLY A 26 -2.15 1.35 -5.67
N ALA A 27 -2.54 0.96 -4.44
CA ALA A 27 -3.93 0.98 -4.01
C ALA A 27 -4.50 2.40 -4.01
N THR A 28 -3.76 3.38 -3.50
CA THR A 28 -4.19 4.79 -3.49
C THR A 28 -4.40 5.33 -4.90
N LEU A 29 -3.45 5.06 -5.81
CA LEU A 29 -3.56 5.42 -7.24
C LEU A 29 -4.76 4.76 -7.90
N PHE A 30 -4.98 3.47 -7.65
CA PHE A 30 -6.12 2.73 -8.19
C PHE A 30 -7.44 3.33 -7.72
N ILE A 31 -7.58 3.63 -6.43
CA ILE A 31 -8.81 4.24 -5.87
C ILE A 31 -9.04 5.63 -6.47
N LEU A 32 -7.99 6.45 -6.59
CA LEU A 32 -8.11 7.78 -7.20
C LEU A 32 -8.54 7.70 -8.66
N LEU A 33 -7.93 6.79 -9.43
CA LEU A 33 -8.23 6.61 -10.85
C LEU A 33 -9.64 6.02 -11.05
N TRP A 34 -10.01 5.02 -10.26
CA TRP A 34 -11.35 4.42 -10.26
C TRP A 34 -12.43 5.45 -9.92
N THR A 35 -12.18 6.29 -8.91
CA THR A 35 -13.11 7.34 -8.49
C THR A 35 -13.21 8.44 -9.55
N ALA A 36 -12.09 8.83 -10.15
CA ALA A 36 -12.08 9.79 -11.25
C ALA A 36 -12.86 9.29 -12.48
N LEU A 37 -12.70 8.01 -12.83
CA LEU A 37 -13.43 7.36 -13.93
C LEU A 37 -14.93 7.20 -13.63
N SER A 38 -15.27 6.80 -12.40
CA SER A 38 -16.66 6.53 -12.02
C SER A 38 -17.50 7.79 -11.85
N VAL A 39 -16.90 8.89 -11.39
CA VAL A 39 -17.63 10.13 -11.08
C VAL A 39 -17.37 11.22 -12.15
N SER A 40 -16.44 11.00 -13.10
CA SER A 40 -16.04 11.98 -14.12
C SER A 40 -15.57 13.31 -13.53
N VAL A 41 -15.05 13.29 -12.30
CA VAL A 41 -14.62 14.48 -11.55
C VAL A 41 -13.12 14.70 -11.76
N PRO A 42 -12.64 15.94 -11.94
CA PRO A 42 -11.22 16.22 -12.03
C PRO A 42 -10.48 15.73 -10.78
N LEU A 43 -9.29 15.12 -10.96
CA LEU A 43 -8.42 14.60 -9.89
C LEU A 43 -8.23 15.58 -8.71
N ARG A 44 -8.26 16.89 -8.97
CA ARG A 44 -8.15 17.94 -7.94
C ARG A 44 -9.31 17.96 -6.94
N TYR A 45 -10.51 17.51 -7.32
CA TYR A 45 -11.71 17.50 -6.47
C TYR A 45 -12.04 16.11 -5.93
N VAL A 46 -11.48 15.04 -6.53
CA VAL A 46 -11.70 13.64 -6.09
C VAL A 46 -11.32 13.43 -4.62
N LEU A 47 -10.20 13.99 -4.16
CA LEU A 47 -9.79 13.89 -2.75
C LEU A 47 -10.78 14.54 -1.78
N ARG A 48 -11.27 15.74 -2.11
CA ARG A 48 -12.32 16.41 -1.32
C ARG A 48 -13.64 15.65 -1.37
N TYR A 49 -13.97 15.05 -2.52
CA TYR A 49 -15.18 14.24 -2.68
C TYR A 49 -15.13 12.98 -1.82
N ILE A 50 -14.00 12.26 -1.84
CA ILE A 50 -13.78 11.07 -1.00
C ILE A 50 -13.78 11.45 0.49
N GLN A 51 -13.16 12.56 0.87
CA GLN A 51 -13.14 13.02 2.28
C GLN A 51 -14.51 13.52 2.76
N GLY A 52 -15.29 14.16 1.90
CA GLY A 52 -16.63 14.65 2.23
C GLY A 52 -17.66 13.53 2.38
N ASN A 53 -17.40 12.35 1.81
CA ASN A 53 -18.32 11.22 1.84
C ASN A 53 -17.74 10.05 2.66
N LYS A 54 -18.26 9.85 3.89
CA LYS A 54 -17.75 8.86 4.86
C LYS A 54 -17.63 7.44 4.28
N VAL A 55 -18.56 7.05 3.39
CA VAL A 55 -18.56 5.72 2.76
C VAL A 55 -17.34 5.56 1.87
N TYR A 56 -17.08 6.52 0.98
CA TYR A 56 -15.91 6.50 0.10
C TYR A 56 -14.60 6.65 0.86
N SER A 57 -14.57 7.42 1.95
CA SER A 57 -13.40 7.54 2.82
C SER A 57 -13.04 6.21 3.50
N LEU A 58 -14.04 5.50 4.07
CA LEU A 58 -13.84 4.17 4.66
C LEU A 58 -13.43 3.14 3.61
N PHE A 59 -14.05 3.18 2.43
CA PHE A 59 -13.72 2.29 1.32
C PHE A 59 -12.28 2.52 0.83
N ALA A 60 -11.87 3.78 0.70
CA ALA A 60 -10.52 4.15 0.33
C ALA A 60 -9.50 3.68 1.38
N ALA A 61 -9.77 3.91 2.66
CA ALA A 61 -8.90 3.47 3.74
C ALA A 61 -8.78 1.93 3.79
N ALA A 62 -9.88 1.20 3.58
CA ALA A 62 -9.89 -0.25 3.53
C ALA A 62 -9.04 -0.80 2.37
N PHE A 63 -9.15 -0.24 1.17
CA PHE A 63 -8.34 -0.67 0.02
C PHE A 63 -6.86 -0.35 0.21
N VAL A 64 -6.52 0.81 0.79
CA VAL A 64 -5.13 1.15 1.14
C VAL A 64 -4.59 0.15 2.16
N ALA A 65 -5.38 -0.22 3.18
CA ALA A 65 -4.98 -1.21 4.18
C ALA A 65 -4.75 -2.60 3.54
N ILE A 66 -5.60 -3.02 2.62
CA ILE A 66 -5.43 -4.28 1.87
C ILE A 66 -4.15 -4.23 1.02
N GLY A 67 -3.93 -3.14 0.27
CA GLY A 67 -2.72 -2.96 -0.54
C GLY A 67 -1.45 -2.96 0.31
N LEU A 68 -1.49 -2.36 1.50
CA LEU A 68 -0.39 -2.33 2.45
C LEU A 68 -0.11 -3.72 3.02
N LEU A 69 -1.15 -4.49 3.38
CA LEU A 69 -1.03 -5.88 3.84
C LEU A 69 -0.44 -6.78 2.76
N ILE A 70 -0.96 -6.71 1.53
CA ILE A 70 -0.45 -7.50 0.39
C ILE A 70 1.02 -7.14 0.11
N GLY A 71 1.33 -5.84 0.07
CA GLY A 71 2.68 -5.35 -0.13
C GLY A 71 3.65 -5.80 0.96
N LEU A 72 3.22 -5.77 2.23
CA LEU A 72 3.98 -6.25 3.38
C LEU A 72 4.24 -7.74 3.27
N VAL A 73 3.22 -8.55 2.97
CA VAL A 73 3.34 -10.02 2.84
C VAL A 73 4.28 -10.38 1.70
N ILE A 74 4.12 -9.77 0.51
CA ILE A 74 4.99 -10.03 -0.64
C ILE A 74 6.43 -9.61 -0.33
N GLY A 75 6.62 -8.43 0.27
CA GLY A 75 7.94 -7.92 0.63
C GLY A 75 8.63 -8.77 1.70
N LEU A 76 7.89 -9.25 2.70
CA LEU A 76 8.38 -10.14 3.74
C LEU A 76 8.75 -11.52 3.15
N VAL A 77 7.89 -12.09 2.30
CA VAL A 77 8.15 -13.36 1.61
C VAL A 77 9.39 -13.25 0.72
N LYS A 78 9.54 -12.16 -0.03
CA LYS A 78 10.70 -11.93 -0.90
C LYS A 78 11.99 -11.70 -0.09
N GLY A 79 11.89 -11.00 1.03
CA GLY A 79 13.00 -10.78 1.97
C GLY A 79 13.45 -12.05 2.69
N LEU A 80 12.54 -12.98 2.98
CA LEU A 80 12.82 -14.27 3.60
C LEU A 80 13.28 -15.34 2.58
N ARG A 81 12.85 -15.26 1.31
CA ARG A 81 13.25 -16.21 0.24
C ARG A 81 14.67 -16.01 -0.30
N HIS A 82 15.28 -14.84 -0.11
CA HIS A 82 16.71 -14.66 -0.42
C HIS A 82 17.55 -15.38 0.65
N LYS A 83 17.77 -16.69 0.45
CA LYS A 83 18.75 -17.50 1.19
C LYS A 83 20.14 -16.89 1.11
#